data_AF-T1BQJ8-F1
#
_entry.id   AF-T1BQJ8-F1
#
_cell.length_a   1.000
_cell.length_b   1.000
_cell.length_c   1.000
_cell.angle_alpha   90.00
_cell.angle_beta   90.00
_cell.angle_gamma   90.00
#
_symmetry.space_group_name_H-M   'P 1'
#
loop_
_entity.id
_entity.type
_entity.pdbx_description
1 polymer ?
#
loop_
_entity_poly.entity_id
_entity_poly.type
_entity_poly.pdbx_seq_one_letter_code
_entity_poly.pdbx_strand_id
1 'polypeptide(L)'
;MSVRERLRPWWALLRWPFWLGLGLLIGFVGPYTWVLNQRVARRFGDLEFSQPTRVYARPLALAAGTPMNAATLRQELRFADYTPSQDAHVPGTWNENGDSFVIASRGYADPTGGELPRRVHVTLADGQVRGLFDMTARRPLAAWHLDPARIATL
;
A
#
# COMPACT_ATOMS: atom_id res chain seq x y z
N MET A 1 66.60 22.96 -31.85
CA MET A 1 66.07 21.64 -32.21
C MET A 1 64.65 21.52 -31.67
N SER A 2 63.67 21.53 -32.56
CA SER A 2 62.24 21.69 -32.29
C SER A 2 61.59 20.42 -31.75
N VAL A 3 61.02 20.51 -30.55
CA VAL A 3 60.28 19.46 -29.81
C VAL A 3 59.03 18.91 -30.56
N ARG A 4 58.68 19.51 -31.70
CA ARG A 4 57.42 19.26 -32.42
C ARG A 4 57.40 17.99 -33.29
N GLU A 5 58.54 17.36 -33.57
CA GLU A 5 58.59 16.23 -34.51
C GLU A 5 58.43 14.84 -33.87
N ARG A 6 58.60 14.70 -32.56
CA ARG A 6 58.49 13.38 -31.87
C ARG A 6 57.07 12.97 -31.46
N LEU A 7 56.08 13.86 -31.55
CA LEU A 7 54.72 13.61 -31.06
C LEU A 7 53.74 13.13 -32.16
N ARG A 8 54.11 13.23 -33.44
CA ARG A 8 53.27 12.80 -34.57
C ARG A 8 53.06 11.29 -34.69
N PRO A 9 54.07 10.41 -34.53
CA PRO A 9 53.86 8.97 -34.70
C PRO A 9 53.08 8.37 -33.53
N TRP A 10 53.15 8.98 -32.33
CA TRP A 10 52.45 8.48 -31.15
C TRP A 10 50.94 8.66 -31.24
N TRP A 11 50.47 9.75 -31.84
CA TRP A 11 49.04 9.99 -32.08
C TRP A 11 48.45 9.03 -33.12
N ALA A 12 49.21 8.68 -34.16
CA ALA A 12 48.80 7.68 -35.15
C ALA A 12 48.79 6.25 -34.58
N LEU A 13 49.77 5.91 -33.74
CA LEU A 13 49.86 4.64 -33.02
C LEU A 13 48.76 4.47 -31.97
N LEU A 14 48.35 5.54 -31.28
CA LEU A 14 47.26 5.50 -30.29
C LEU A 14 45.87 5.47 -30.94
N ARG A 15 45.76 5.99 -32.18
CA ARG A 15 44.52 6.00 -32.96
C ARG A 15 44.09 4.58 -33.34
N TRP A 16 45.02 3.72 -33.75
CA TRP A 16 44.71 2.33 -34.13
C TRP A 16 44.03 1.49 -33.03
N PRO A 17 44.55 1.37 -31.80
CA PRO A 17 43.88 0.63 -30.73
C PRO A 17 42.57 1.31 -30.31
N PHE A 18 42.44 2.62 -30.45
CA PHE A 18 41.17 3.32 -30.23
C PHE A 18 40.09 2.91 -31.23
N TRP A 19 40.39 2.89 -32.54
CA TRP A 19 39.43 2.43 -33.56
C TRP A 19 39.15 0.93 -33.45
N LEU A 20 40.13 0.11 -33.07
CA LEU A 20 39.95 -1.32 -32.79
C LEU A 20 39.05 -1.54 -31.58
N GLY A 21 39.27 -0.81 -30.48
CA GLY A 21 38.44 -0.86 -29.28
C GLY A 21 37.02 -0.37 -29.55
N LEU A 22 36.87 0.71 -30.34
CA LEU A 22 35.57 1.22 -30.76
C LEU A 22 34.82 0.23 -31.65
N GLY A 23 35.52 -0.40 -32.60
CA GLY A 23 34.97 -1.46 -33.44
C GLY A 23 34.52 -2.69 -32.65
N LEU A 24 35.28 -3.10 -31.64
CA LEU A 24 34.90 -4.19 -30.73
C LEU A 24 33.69 -3.81 -29.88
N LEU A 25 33.65 -2.59 -29.35
CA LEU A 25 32.55 -2.11 -28.53
C LEU A 25 31.26 -2.05 -29.36
N ILE A 26 31.32 -1.50 -30.57
CA ILE A 26 30.14 -1.44 -31.44
C ILE A 26 29.76 -2.83 -31.98
N GLY A 27 30.73 -3.65 -32.38
CA GLY A 27 30.49 -4.95 -33.01
C GLY A 27 30.09 -6.06 -32.04
N PHE A 28 30.54 -6.01 -30.79
CA PHE A 28 30.25 -7.03 -29.78
C PHE A 28 29.31 -6.50 -28.69
N VAL A 29 29.66 -5.38 -28.04
CA VAL A 29 28.89 -4.86 -26.90
C VAL A 29 27.54 -4.31 -27.35
N GLY A 30 27.46 -3.65 -28.51
CA GLY A 30 26.21 -3.16 -29.08
C GLY A 30 25.14 -4.26 -29.28
N PRO A 31 25.41 -5.29 -30.11
CA PRO A 31 24.47 -6.40 -30.31
C PRO A 31 24.17 -7.18 -29.03
N TYR A 32 25.18 -7.36 -28.17
CA TYR A 32 25.01 -8.07 -26.90
C TYR A 32 24.04 -7.35 -25.96
N THR A 33 24.19 -6.03 -25.79
CA THR A 33 23.28 -5.21 -24.96
C THR A 33 21.87 -5.17 -25.55
N TRP A 34 21.72 -5.13 -26.88
CA TRP A 34 20.42 -5.22 -27.55
C TRP A 34 19.69 -6.54 -27.25
N VAL A 35 20.38 -7.67 -27.41
CA VAL A 35 19.80 -9.00 -27.11
C VAL A 35 19.45 -9.14 -25.65
N LEU A 36 20.31 -8.64 -24.75
CA LEU A 36 20.06 -8.67 -23.31
C LEU A 36 18.84 -7.81 -22.96
N ASN A 37 18.73 -6.61 -23.53
CA ASN A 37 17.59 -5.74 -23.32
C ASN A 37 16.28 -6.37 -23.82
N GLN A 38 16.29 -7.06 -24.96
CA GLN A 38 15.09 -7.78 -25.43
C GLN A 38 14.69 -8.92 -24.48
N ARG A 39 15.66 -9.68 -23.95
CA ARG A 39 15.37 -10.77 -23.00
C ARG A 39 14.84 -10.25 -21.68
N VAL A 40 15.42 -9.15 -21.18
CA VAL A 40 14.97 -8.44 -19.98
C VAL A 40 13.57 -7.88 -20.20
N ALA A 41 13.35 -7.13 -21.29
CA ALA A 41 12.04 -6.53 -21.59
C ALA A 41 10.92 -7.57 -21.74
N ARG A 42 11.20 -8.73 -22.35
CA ARG A 42 10.22 -9.84 -22.40
C ARG A 42 9.93 -10.42 -21.02
N ARG A 43 10.97 -10.69 -20.22
CA ARG A 43 10.80 -11.28 -18.88
C ARG A 43 10.13 -10.34 -17.88
N PHE A 44 10.32 -9.02 -18.04
CA PHE A 44 9.60 -8.00 -17.27
C PHE A 44 8.21 -7.70 -17.82
N GLY A 45 7.98 -7.86 -19.13
CA GLY A 45 6.64 -7.75 -19.75
C GLY A 45 5.70 -8.89 -19.36
N ASP A 46 6.23 -10.09 -19.12
CA ASP A 46 5.47 -11.26 -18.62
C ASP A 46 5.21 -11.20 -17.11
N LEU A 47 5.80 -10.24 -16.39
CA LEU A 47 5.43 -9.89 -15.02
C LEU A 47 4.29 -8.87 -15.06
N GLU A 48 3.23 -9.20 -15.79
CA GLU A 48 1.93 -8.58 -15.58
C GLU A 48 1.56 -8.90 -14.13
N PHE A 49 1.62 -7.89 -13.27
CA PHE A 49 1.39 -8.03 -11.84
C PHE A 49 0.02 -8.67 -11.65
N SER A 50 -0.01 -9.98 -11.40
CA SER A 50 -1.19 -10.67 -10.89
C SER A 50 -1.43 -10.08 -9.51
N GLN A 51 -2.15 -8.96 -9.44
CA GLN A 51 -2.60 -8.41 -8.19
C GLN A 51 -3.48 -9.51 -7.59
N PRO A 52 -3.02 -10.15 -6.50
CA PRO A 52 -3.78 -11.24 -5.92
C PRO A 52 -5.16 -10.69 -5.56
N THR A 53 -6.20 -11.45 -5.91
CA THR A 53 -7.55 -11.03 -5.61
C THR A 53 -7.70 -11.05 -4.09
N ARG A 54 -7.84 -9.87 -3.48
CA ARG A 54 -8.11 -9.75 -2.05
C ARG A 54 -9.62 -9.86 -1.85
N VAL A 55 -10.05 -10.86 -1.09
CA VAL A 55 -11.47 -11.06 -0.76
C VAL A 55 -11.74 -10.38 0.58
N TYR A 56 -12.54 -9.33 0.53
CA TYR A 56 -12.98 -8.57 1.71
C TYR A 56 -14.36 -9.02 2.16
N ALA A 57 -14.61 -8.96 3.47
CA ALA A 57 -15.92 -9.18 4.05
C ALA A 57 -16.89 -8.04 3.69
N ARG A 58 -18.18 -8.24 3.96
CA ARG A 58 -19.16 -7.16 3.92
C ARG A 58 -18.81 -6.11 5.01
N PRO A 59 -18.80 -4.81 4.71
CA PRO A 59 -18.63 -3.77 5.71
C PRO A 59 -19.70 -3.89 6.79
N LEU A 60 -19.29 -3.93 8.06
CA LEU A 60 -20.22 -4.04 9.18
C LEU A 60 -20.90 -2.67 9.39
N ALA A 61 -22.18 -2.59 9.06
CA ALA A 61 -22.99 -1.41 9.30
C ALA A 61 -23.33 -1.31 10.79
N LEU A 62 -22.76 -0.31 11.45
CA LEU A 62 -23.10 0.07 12.82
C LEU A 62 -24.09 1.23 12.74
N ALA A 63 -25.29 1.05 13.28
CA ALA A 63 -26.29 2.09 13.43
C ALA A 63 -26.90 2.03 14.83
N ALA A 64 -27.49 3.13 15.29
CA ALA A 64 -28.23 3.12 16.54
C ALA A 64 -29.38 2.09 16.49
N GLY A 65 -29.50 1.25 17.52
CA GLY A 65 -30.46 0.15 17.60
C GLY A 65 -30.00 -1.17 16.94
N THR A 66 -28.80 -1.23 16.36
CA THR A 66 -28.26 -2.51 15.88
C THR A 66 -27.88 -3.41 17.06
N PRO A 67 -28.32 -4.69 17.10
CA PRO A 67 -27.89 -5.63 18.13
C PRO A 67 -26.39 -5.88 18.04
N MET A 68 -25.68 -5.51 19.12
CA MET A 68 -24.23 -5.57 19.21
C MET A 68 -23.81 -5.60 20.68
N ASN A 69 -23.00 -6.60 21.04
CA ASN A 69 -22.41 -6.72 22.38
C ASN A 69 -20.94 -6.30 22.34
N ALA A 70 -20.41 -5.79 23.45
CA ALA A 70 -19.00 -5.45 23.63
C ALA A 70 -18.07 -6.60 23.25
N ALA A 71 -18.39 -7.83 23.67
CA ALA A 71 -17.60 -9.02 23.34
C ALA A 71 -17.59 -9.31 21.82
N THR A 72 -18.75 -9.16 21.17
CA THR A 72 -18.89 -9.36 19.72
C THR A 72 -18.14 -8.28 18.95
N LEU A 73 -18.32 -7.00 19.30
CA LEU A 73 -17.63 -5.89 18.65
C LEU A 73 -16.11 -6.03 18.76
N ARG A 74 -15.61 -6.42 19.95
CA ARG A 74 -14.18 -6.72 20.16
C ARG A 74 -13.68 -7.82 19.22
N GLN A 75 -14.47 -8.87 19.03
CA GLN A 75 -14.09 -9.98 18.16
C GLN A 75 -14.10 -9.57 16.69
N GLU A 76 -15.10 -8.81 16.25
CA GLU A 76 -15.17 -8.23 14.90
C GLU A 76 -13.96 -7.32 14.62
N LEU A 77 -13.59 -6.45 15.56
CA LEU A 77 -12.40 -5.60 15.44
C LEU A 77 -11.11 -6.43 15.31
N ARG A 78 -10.98 -7.51 16.08
CA ARG A 78 -9.82 -8.42 15.97
C ARG A 78 -9.76 -9.11 14.60
N PHE A 79 -10.90 -9.55 14.07
CA PHE A 79 -10.95 -10.14 12.72
C PHE A 79 -10.63 -9.12 11.63
N ALA A 80 -10.95 -7.85 11.85
CA ALA A 80 -10.58 -6.75 10.97
C ALA A 80 -9.12 -6.28 11.15
N ASP A 81 -8.24 -7.04 11.84
CA ASP A 81 -6.85 -6.67 12.13
C ASP A 81 -6.72 -5.32 12.88
N TYR A 82 -7.62 -5.02 13.84
CA TYR A 82 -7.49 -3.87 14.73
C TYR A 82 -6.70 -4.20 16.00
N THR A 83 -5.84 -3.27 16.41
CA THR A 83 -4.97 -3.44 17.60
C THR A 83 -5.45 -2.58 18.76
N PRO A 84 -5.52 -3.11 20.00
CA PRO A 84 -5.88 -2.31 21.17
C PRO A 84 -4.80 -1.26 21.48
N SER A 85 -5.21 -0.03 21.78
CA SER A 85 -4.34 1.10 22.14
C SER A 85 -5.05 2.00 23.14
N GLN A 86 -4.30 2.63 24.05
CA GLN A 86 -4.89 3.46 25.12
C GLN A 86 -5.68 4.67 24.60
N ASP A 87 -5.26 5.28 23.49
CA ASP A 87 -5.89 6.52 23.01
C ASP A 87 -6.60 6.38 21.66
N ALA A 88 -6.44 5.23 20.98
CA ALA A 88 -6.95 5.00 19.63
C ALA A 88 -6.71 6.20 18.69
N HIS A 89 -5.48 6.69 18.64
CA HIS A 89 -5.08 7.81 17.77
C HIS A 89 -4.64 7.36 16.38
N VAL A 90 -4.04 6.17 16.29
CA VAL A 90 -3.51 5.63 15.05
C VAL A 90 -4.62 4.88 14.30
N PRO A 91 -4.84 5.11 13.00
CA PRO A 91 -5.83 4.35 12.24
C PRO A 91 -5.56 2.83 12.31
N GLY A 92 -6.59 2.01 12.49
CA GLY A 92 -6.45 0.58 12.76
C GLY A 92 -6.25 0.25 14.24
N THR A 93 -6.43 1.21 15.15
CA THR A 93 -6.41 0.98 16.59
C THR A 93 -7.77 1.26 17.24
N TRP A 94 -8.00 0.63 18.38
CA TRP A 94 -9.22 0.81 19.16
C TRP A 94 -8.91 0.85 20.65
N ASN A 95 -9.75 1.53 21.41
CA ASN A 95 -9.74 1.55 22.86
C ASN A 95 -11.12 1.11 23.38
N GLU A 96 -11.13 0.36 24.47
CA GLU A 96 -12.36 -0.01 25.19
C GLU A 96 -12.36 0.51 26.61
N ASN A 97 -13.55 0.93 27.03
CA ASN A 97 -13.86 1.27 28.41
C ASN A 97 -15.26 0.74 28.74
N GLY A 98 -15.33 -0.54 29.13
CA GLY A 98 -16.59 -1.24 29.38
C GLY A 98 -17.47 -1.32 28.13
N ASP A 99 -18.57 -0.57 28.13
CA ASP A 99 -19.53 -0.50 27.02
C ASP A 99 -19.24 0.64 26.03
N SER A 100 -18.17 1.40 26.22
CA SER A 100 -17.74 2.49 25.34
C SER A 100 -16.49 2.12 24.56
N PHE A 101 -16.52 2.31 23.25
CA PHE A 101 -15.44 1.94 22.34
C PHE A 101 -15.03 3.14 21.50
N VAL A 102 -13.74 3.47 21.49
CA VAL A 102 -13.18 4.47 20.57
C VAL A 102 -12.43 3.73 19.48
N ILE A 103 -12.90 3.84 18.25
CA ILE A 103 -12.33 3.13 17.10
C ILE A 103 -11.76 4.16 16.13
N ALA A 104 -10.46 4.06 15.84
CA ALA A 104 -9.81 4.86 14.82
C ALA A 104 -9.89 4.13 13.48
N SER A 105 -10.93 4.42 12.70
CA SER A 105 -11.13 3.79 11.42
C SER A 105 -10.02 4.14 10.43
N ARG A 106 -9.49 3.12 9.75
CA ARG A 106 -8.53 3.29 8.64
C ARG A 106 -9.16 3.89 7.38
N GLY A 107 -10.49 3.94 7.32
CA GLY A 107 -11.22 4.24 6.09
C GLY A 107 -11.06 3.11 5.06
N TYR A 108 -11.98 3.05 4.10
CA TYR A 108 -11.90 2.07 3.02
C TYR A 108 -12.47 2.67 1.75
N ALA A 109 -12.06 2.13 0.60
CA ALA A 109 -12.63 2.45 -0.68
C ALA A 109 -13.21 1.18 -1.28
N ASP A 110 -14.53 1.18 -1.52
CA ASP A 110 -15.22 0.14 -2.27
C ASP A 110 -15.74 0.73 -3.59
N PRO A 111 -15.82 -0.04 -4.70
CA PRO A 111 -16.45 0.38 -5.95
C PRO A 111 -17.81 1.08 -5.81
N THR A 112 -18.57 0.77 -4.75
CA THR A 112 -19.89 1.38 -4.49
C THR A 112 -19.84 2.66 -3.66
N GLY A 113 -18.70 2.96 -3.04
CA GLY A 113 -18.54 4.09 -2.13
C GLY A 113 -17.52 3.76 -1.04
N GLY A 114 -16.72 4.76 -0.65
CA GLY A 114 -15.72 4.62 0.42
C GLY A 114 -16.06 5.45 1.64
N GLU A 115 -15.47 5.09 2.78
CA GLU A 115 -15.53 5.87 4.01
C GLU A 115 -14.15 6.48 4.30
N LEU A 116 -14.14 7.80 4.57
CA LEU A 116 -12.92 8.49 4.98
C LEU A 116 -12.47 8.05 6.38
N PRO A 117 -11.15 8.02 6.64
CA PRO A 117 -10.60 7.73 7.97
C PRO A 117 -11.18 8.69 9.02
N ARG A 118 -11.70 8.15 10.12
CA ARG A 118 -12.31 8.94 11.20
C ARG A 118 -12.24 8.20 12.53
N ARG A 119 -12.31 8.95 13.63
CA ARG A 119 -12.38 8.39 14.98
C ARG A 119 -13.83 8.37 15.43
N VAL A 120 -14.38 7.19 15.66
CA VAL A 120 -15.78 7.03 16.07
C VAL A 120 -15.81 6.52 17.50
N HIS A 121 -16.55 7.24 18.35
CA HIS A 121 -16.93 6.79 19.66
C HIS A 121 -18.27 6.05 19.55
N VAL A 122 -18.26 4.76 19.87
CA VAL A 122 -19.41 3.87 19.85
C VAL A 122 -19.79 3.60 21.30
N THR A 123 -21.04 3.87 21.65
CA THR A 123 -21.58 3.52 22.97
C THR A 123 -22.56 2.38 22.82
N LEU A 124 -22.34 1.31 23.56
CA LEU A 124 -23.21 0.14 23.63
C LEU A 124 -24.04 0.22 24.91
N ALA A 125 -25.27 -0.30 24.86
CA ALA A 125 -26.12 -0.49 26.03
C ALA A 125 -27.14 -1.58 25.72
N ASP A 126 -27.53 -2.38 26.71
CA ASP A 126 -28.59 -3.39 26.58
C ASP A 126 -28.38 -4.38 25.42
N GLY A 127 -27.11 -4.66 25.07
CA GLY A 127 -26.75 -5.54 23.94
C GLY A 127 -27.01 -4.92 22.56
N GLN A 128 -27.11 -3.59 22.46
CA GLN A 128 -27.27 -2.86 21.21
C GLN A 128 -26.37 -1.62 21.14
N VAL A 129 -26.15 -1.09 19.93
CA VAL A 129 -25.52 0.21 19.73
C VAL A 129 -26.49 1.31 20.13
N ARG A 130 -26.15 2.07 21.18
CA ARG A 130 -26.96 3.20 21.65
C ARG A 130 -26.70 4.47 20.86
N GLY A 131 -25.45 4.69 20.46
CA GLY A 131 -25.07 5.90 19.77
C GLY A 131 -23.69 5.82 19.14
N LEU A 132 -23.51 6.65 18.11
CA LEU A 132 -22.28 6.80 17.37
C LEU A 132 -21.94 8.29 17.31
N PHE A 133 -20.71 8.63 17.66
CA PHE A 133 -20.23 10.00 17.64
C PHE A 133 -18.90 10.09 16.91
N ASP A 134 -18.85 10.90 15.86
CA ASP A 134 -17.63 11.20 15.14
C ASP A 134 -16.79 12.20 15.95
N MET A 135 -15.66 11.76 16.49
CA MET A 135 -14.74 12.63 17.23
C MET A 135 -13.91 13.53 16.30
N THR A 136 -13.74 13.14 15.03
CA THR A 136 -13.00 13.93 14.04
C THR A 136 -13.84 15.10 13.56
N ALA A 137 -15.08 14.84 13.13
CA ALA A 137 -16.01 15.87 12.65
C ALA A 137 -16.85 16.50 13.79
N ARG A 138 -16.73 15.99 15.03
CA ARG A 138 -17.49 16.41 16.23
C ARG A 138 -18.99 16.45 16.01
N ARG A 139 -19.53 15.40 15.39
CA ARG A 139 -20.96 15.29 15.06
C ARG A 139 -21.51 13.89 15.39
N PRO A 140 -22.79 13.78 15.80
CA PRO A 140 -23.44 12.48 15.91
C PRO A 140 -23.57 11.83 14.53
N LEU A 141 -23.42 10.50 14.49
CA LEU A 141 -23.60 9.69 13.29
C LEU A 141 -24.85 8.82 13.47
N ALA A 142 -25.72 8.78 12.46
CA ALA A 142 -26.88 7.88 12.45
C ALA A 142 -26.47 6.44 12.08
N ALA A 143 -25.56 6.33 11.13
CA ALA A 143 -24.99 5.07 10.65
C ALA A 143 -23.53 5.28 10.26
N TRP A 144 -22.73 4.24 10.43
CA TRP A 144 -21.33 4.20 10.04
C TRP A 144 -20.96 2.77 9.64
N HIS A 145 -20.18 2.63 8.57
CA HIS A 145 -19.65 1.34 8.15
C HIS A 145 -18.23 1.15 8.66
N LEU A 146 -18.04 0.13 9.48
CA LEU A 146 -16.71 -0.33 9.86
C LEU A 146 -16.03 -0.92 8.61
N ASP A 147 -14.72 -0.71 8.51
CA ASP A 147 -13.89 -1.22 7.42
C ASP A 147 -13.96 -2.75 7.37
N PRO A 148 -13.96 -3.31 6.15
CA PRO A 148 -14.16 -4.73 5.97
C PRO A 148 -12.94 -5.54 6.41
N ALA A 149 -13.19 -6.62 7.13
CA ALA A 149 -12.16 -7.61 7.47
C ALA A 149 -11.63 -8.29 6.20
N ARG A 150 -10.31 -8.50 6.14
CA ARG A 150 -9.69 -9.26 5.06
C ARG A 150 -9.83 -10.75 5.37
N ILE A 151 -10.59 -11.48 4.55
CA ILE A 151 -10.88 -12.89 4.79
C ILE A 151 -9.83 -13.79 4.14
N ALA A 152 -9.42 -13.46 2.90
CA ALA A 152 -8.47 -14.27 2.14
C ALA A 152 -7.65 -13.44 1.15
N THR A 153 -6.46 -13.96 0.85
CA THR A 153 -5.65 -13.55 -0.30
C THR A 153 -5.51 -14.79 -1.19
N LEU A 154 -5.92 -14.67 -2.46
CA LEU A 154 -5.87 -15.73 -3.46
C LEU A 154 -4.71 -15.51 -4.44
#